data_AF-A0A0B6YFY2-F1
#
_entry.id   AF-A0A0B6YFY2-F1
#
_cell.length_a   1.000
_cell.length_b   1.000
_cell.length_c   1.000
_cell.angle_alpha   90.00
_cell.angle_beta   90.00
_cell.angle_gamma   90.00
#
_symmetry.space_group_name_H-M   'P 1'
#
loop_
_entity.id
_entity.type
_entity.pdbx_description
1 polymer ?
#
loop_
_entity_poly.entity_id
_entity_poly.type
_entity_poly.pdbx_seq_one_letter_code
_entity_poly.pdbx_strand_id
1 'polypeptide(L)'
;VLKNWSLMHSPLEFDEVQKKDEGWYLCGFRNSIGYAYEAAFLTVVEAKAVKEEKEQAADMTYIIITSISLFIVLLIITIISCTVFYYKNKKLKMTQYKLYHRNVVFSEPIVKPRRYSSRSSTSSYRSVGSGISRLNVPPDDSFEFPRNRLTIQETIGEGAFGVVNKAVVYGIGKVQTKASVVAVKTLKEGASREEKC
;
A
#
# COMPACT_ATOMS: atom_id res chain seq x y z
N VAL A 1 0.46 15.16 -66.81
CA VAL A 1 -0.46 15.64 -67.87
C VAL A 1 -1.76 16.02 -67.19
N LEU A 2 -2.10 17.30 -67.12
CA LEU A 2 -3.42 17.73 -66.62
C LEU A 2 -4.45 17.29 -67.65
N LYS A 3 -5.31 16.31 -67.32
CA LYS A 3 -6.41 15.91 -68.19
C LYS A 3 -7.42 17.07 -68.18
N ASN A 4 -7.56 17.76 -69.31
CA ASN A 4 -8.47 18.91 -69.44
C ASN A 4 -9.91 18.39 -69.57
N TRP A 5 -10.70 18.53 -68.50
CA TRP A 5 -12.13 18.22 -68.51
C TRP A 5 -12.90 19.53 -68.66
N SER A 6 -13.56 19.71 -69.81
CA SER A 6 -14.17 20.98 -70.22
C SER A 6 -15.69 21.06 -70.07
N LEU A 7 -16.34 20.06 -69.48
CA LEU A 7 -17.79 20.08 -69.22
C LEU A 7 -18.10 20.80 -67.90
N MET A 8 -18.62 22.02 -68.00
CA MET A 8 -19.15 22.74 -66.84
C MET A 8 -20.36 22.00 -66.26
N HIS A 9 -20.30 21.65 -64.97
CA HIS A 9 -21.36 20.98 -64.17
C HIS A 9 -21.55 19.47 -64.33
N SER A 10 -20.61 18.72 -64.93
CA SER A 10 -20.68 17.25 -64.94
C SER A 10 -19.79 16.62 -63.84
N PRO A 11 -20.25 15.60 -63.11
CA PRO A 11 -19.37 14.82 -62.25
C PRO A 11 -18.29 14.10 -63.07
N LEU A 12 -17.10 13.95 -62.49
CA LEU A 12 -16.03 13.11 -63.02
C LEU A 12 -16.33 11.64 -62.65
N GLU A 13 -16.76 10.86 -63.64
CA GLU A 13 -17.08 9.44 -63.48
C GLU A 13 -16.04 8.56 -64.18
N PHE A 14 -15.68 7.45 -63.53
CA PHE A 14 -14.80 6.41 -64.07
C PHE A 14 -15.56 5.09 -64.08
N ASP A 15 -15.74 4.49 -65.26
CA ASP A 15 -16.38 3.16 -65.37
C ASP A 15 -15.44 2.04 -64.89
N GLU A 16 -14.15 2.14 -65.22
CA GLU A 16 -13.11 1.20 -64.80
C GLU A 16 -11.80 1.94 -64.52
N VAL A 17 -11.44 2.04 -63.24
CA VAL A 17 -10.25 2.79 -62.80
C VAL A 17 -8.99 1.98 -63.12
N GLN A 18 -8.10 2.52 -63.95
CA GLN A 18 -6.84 1.89 -64.32
C GLN A 18 -5.65 2.60 -63.69
N LYS A 19 -4.49 1.93 -63.59
CA LYS A 19 -3.28 2.53 -62.99
C LYS A 19 -2.82 3.82 -63.69
N LYS A 20 -3.17 3.98 -64.98
CA LYS A 20 -2.92 5.21 -65.77
C LYS A 20 -3.74 6.42 -65.31
N ASP A 21 -4.77 6.20 -64.51
CA ASP A 21 -5.64 7.23 -63.94
C ASP A 21 -5.14 7.71 -62.57
N GLU A 22 -4.06 7.13 -62.05
CA GLU A 22 -3.40 7.64 -60.85
C GLU A 22 -2.81 9.03 -61.07
N GLY A 23 -3.11 9.96 -60.16
CA GLY A 23 -2.57 11.31 -60.22
C GLY A 23 -3.40 12.36 -59.50
N TRP A 24 -2.98 13.61 -59.69
CA TRP A 24 -3.67 14.79 -59.15
C TRP A 24 -4.86 15.18 -60.02
N TYR A 25 -6.01 15.32 -59.37
CA TYR A 25 -7.25 15.83 -59.94
C TYR A 25 -7.57 17.18 -59.31
N LEU A 26 -7.99 18.12 -60.15
CA LEU A 26 -8.36 19.48 -59.74
C LEU A 26 -9.82 19.69 -60.07
N CYS A 27 -10.64 19.91 -59.04
CA CYS A 27 -12.01 20.36 -59.19
C CYS A 27 -12.02 21.89 -59.15
N GLY A 28 -12.50 22.54 -60.20
CA GLY A 28 -12.56 24.00 -60.29
C GLY A 28 -13.98 24.49 -60.53
N PHE A 29 -14.43 25.47 -59.76
CA PHE A 29 -15.68 26.20 -59.98
C PHE A 29 -15.39 27.67 -60.28
N ARG A 30 -16.11 28.24 -61.26
CA ARG A 30 -15.97 29.65 -61.65
C ARG A 30 -17.35 30.28 -61.83
N ASN A 31 -17.56 31.43 -61.21
CA ASN A 31 -18.73 32.28 -61.42
C ASN A 31 -18.32 33.71 -61.78
N SER A 32 -19.30 34.63 -61.87
CA SER A 32 -19.07 36.04 -62.17
C SER A 32 -18.33 36.82 -61.08
N ILE A 33 -18.18 36.24 -59.88
CA ILE A 33 -17.56 36.85 -58.71
C ILE A 33 -16.12 36.36 -58.52
N GLY A 34 -15.81 35.12 -58.90
CA GLY A 34 -14.48 34.56 -58.73
C GLY A 34 -14.33 33.10 -59.15
N TYR A 35 -13.21 32.52 -58.74
CA TYR A 35 -12.85 31.12 -58.97
C TYR A 35 -12.47 30.45 -57.65
N ALA A 36 -12.84 29.18 -57.50
CA ALA A 36 -12.43 28.32 -56.39
C ALA A 36 -11.97 26.98 -56.97
N TYR A 37 -10.96 26.37 -56.36
CA TYR A 37 -10.50 25.05 -56.77
C TYR A 37 -10.10 24.21 -55.56
N GLU A 38 -10.29 22.90 -55.67
CA GLU A 38 -9.89 21.89 -54.68
C GLU A 38 -9.12 20.78 -55.41
N ALA A 39 -8.02 20.31 -54.82
CA ALA A 39 -7.20 19.26 -55.41
C ALA A 39 -7.25 17.98 -54.58
N ALA A 40 -7.36 16.83 -55.24
CA ALA A 40 -7.30 15.51 -54.64
C ALA A 40 -6.35 14.61 -55.42
N PHE A 41 -5.63 13.72 -54.72
CA PHE A 41 -4.80 12.70 -55.36
C PHE A 41 -5.55 11.38 -55.41
N LEU A 42 -5.69 10.81 -56.61
CA LEU A 42 -6.26 9.49 -56.81
C LEU A 42 -5.12 8.47 -56.87
N THR A 43 -5.07 7.57 -55.89
CA THR A 43 -4.15 6.41 -55.89
C THR A 43 -4.91 5.17 -56.34
N VAL A 44 -4.39 4.45 -57.33
CA VAL A 44 -5.01 3.22 -57.82
C VAL A 44 -4.31 2.03 -57.21
N VAL A 45 -5.03 1.34 -56.32
CA VAL A 45 -4.57 0.16 -55.59
C VAL A 45 -5.30 -1.08 -56.10
N GLU A 46 -4.59 -2.20 -56.19
CA GLU A 46 -5.19 -3.47 -56.56
C GLU A 46 -6.04 -4.03 -55.42
N ALA A 47 -7.25 -4.52 -55.75
CA ALA A 47 -8.18 -5.05 -54.75
C ALA A 47 -7.61 -6.22 -53.93
N LYS A 48 -6.62 -6.96 -54.46
CA LYS A 48 -5.92 -8.04 -53.74
C LYS A 48 -5.00 -7.49 -52.65
N ALA A 49 -4.16 -6.51 -52.98
CA ALA A 49 -3.24 -5.88 -52.05
C ALA A 49 -3.99 -5.24 -50.85
N VAL A 50 -5.14 -4.60 -51.11
CA VAL A 50 -5.97 -4.00 -50.03
C VAL A 50 -6.57 -5.06 -49.10
N LYS A 51 -6.94 -6.24 -49.61
CA LYS A 51 -7.46 -7.33 -48.79
C LYS A 51 -6.37 -7.94 -47.92
N GLU A 52 -5.20 -8.21 -48.51
CA GLU A 52 -4.03 -8.74 -47.81
C GLU A 52 -3.56 -7.79 -46.70
N GLU A 53 -3.46 -6.48 -46.97
CA GLU A 53 -3.07 -5.49 -45.97
C GLU A 53 -4.09 -5.36 -44.83
N LYS A 54 -5.40 -5.42 -45.14
CA LYS A 54 -6.46 -5.37 -44.12
C LYS A 54 -6.52 -6.64 -43.27
N GLU A 55 -6.35 -7.81 -43.89
CA GLU A 55 -6.30 -9.10 -43.19
C GLU A 55 -5.08 -9.16 -42.27
N GLN A 56 -3.92 -8.72 -42.76
CA GLN A 56 -2.71 -8.62 -41.96
C GLN A 56 -2.81 -7.60 -40.81
N ALA A 57 -3.48 -6.47 -41.04
CA ALA A 57 -3.75 -5.50 -39.98
C ALA A 57 -4.76 -6.02 -38.94
N ALA A 58 -5.76 -6.81 -39.37
CA ALA A 58 -6.72 -7.44 -38.49
C ALA A 58 -6.06 -8.50 -37.60
N ASP A 59 -5.16 -9.31 -38.16
CA ASP A 59 -4.39 -10.31 -37.41
C ASP A 59 -3.49 -9.66 -36.34
N MET A 60 -2.77 -8.60 -36.70
CA MET A 60 -1.97 -7.85 -35.72
C MET A 60 -2.82 -7.26 -34.59
N THR A 61 -4.01 -6.75 -34.92
CA THR A 61 -4.94 -6.21 -33.91
C THR A 61 -5.46 -7.32 -32.99
N TYR A 62 -5.78 -8.49 -33.53
CA TYR A 62 -6.24 -9.65 -32.76
C TYR A 62 -5.16 -10.18 -31.80
N ILE A 63 -3.91 -10.29 -32.25
CA ILE A 63 -2.76 -10.69 -31.42
C ILE A 63 -2.57 -9.72 -30.25
N ILE A 64 -2.65 -8.41 -30.51
CA ILE A 64 -2.52 -7.39 -29.45
C ILE A 64 -3.64 -7.55 -28.40
N ILE A 65 -4.90 -7.66 -28.82
CA ILE A 65 -6.05 -7.78 -27.91
C ILE A 65 -5.95 -9.05 -27.04
N THR A 66 -5.59 -10.18 -27.66
CA THR A 66 -5.45 -11.46 -26.93
C THR A 66 -4.30 -11.41 -25.91
N SER A 67 -3.18 -10.77 -26.26
CA SER A 67 -2.05 -10.60 -25.33
C SER A 67 -2.39 -9.76 -24.09
N ILE A 68 -3.10 -8.64 -24.27
CA ILE A 68 -3.54 -7.77 -23.17
C ILE A 68 -4.54 -8.50 -22.27
N SER A 69 -5.47 -9.23 -22.89
CA SER A 69 -6.49 -10.00 -22.16
C SER A 69 -5.84 -11.06 -21.26
N LEU A 70 -4.84 -11.79 -21.77
CA LEU A 70 -4.10 -12.78 -21.00
C LEU A 70 -3.34 -12.15 -19.82
N PHE A 71 -2.70 -11.01 -20.04
CA PHE A 71 -1.96 -10.29 -18.99
C PHE A 71 -2.88 -9.85 -17.84
N ILE A 72 -4.06 -9.32 -18.14
CA ILE A 72 -5.04 -8.91 -17.13
C ILE A 72 -5.51 -10.12 -16.31
N VAL A 73 -5.77 -11.26 -16.95
CA VAL A 73 -6.16 -12.49 -16.26
C VAL A 73 -5.06 -12.95 -15.29
N LEU A 74 -3.80 -12.94 -15.72
CA LEU A 74 -2.67 -13.27 -14.84
C LEU A 74 -2.56 -12.29 -13.66
N LEU A 75 -2.73 -10.99 -13.87
CA LEU A 75 -2.75 -10.01 -12.79
C LEU A 75 -3.87 -10.29 -11.78
N ILE A 76 -5.08 -10.61 -12.23
CA ILE A 76 -6.18 -10.96 -11.34
C ILE A 76 -5.84 -12.22 -10.52
N ILE A 77 -5.30 -13.27 -11.16
CA ILE A 77 -4.90 -14.50 -10.47
C ILE A 77 -3.82 -14.22 -9.41
N THR A 78 -2.82 -13.40 -9.74
CA THR A 78 -1.77 -13.02 -8.77
C THR A 78 -2.34 -12.21 -7.61
N ILE A 79 -3.24 -11.26 -7.84
CA ILE A 79 -3.90 -10.49 -6.77
C ILE A 79 -4.72 -11.41 -5.87
N ILE A 80 -5.52 -12.32 -6.43
CA ILE A 80 -6.31 -13.28 -5.65
C ILE A 80 -5.38 -14.17 -4.83
N SER A 81 -4.30 -14.69 -5.43
CA SER A 81 -3.32 -15.54 -4.76
C SER A 81 -2.63 -14.81 -3.62
N CYS A 82 -2.16 -13.57 -3.84
CA CYS A 82 -1.59 -12.70 -2.82
C CYS A 82 -2.58 -12.43 -1.69
N THR A 83 -3.84 -12.18 -2.02
CA THR A 83 -4.92 -11.91 -1.07
C THR A 83 -5.18 -13.14 -0.19
N VAL A 84 -5.34 -14.31 -0.80
CA VAL A 84 -5.52 -15.58 -0.07
C VAL A 84 -4.31 -15.89 0.79
N PHE A 85 -3.09 -15.74 0.27
CA PHE A 85 -1.85 -15.94 1.03
C PHE A 85 -1.74 -14.98 2.20
N TYR A 86 -2.06 -13.71 2.00
CA TYR A 86 -2.12 -12.69 3.05
C TYR A 86 -3.12 -13.07 4.15
N TYR A 87 -4.35 -13.48 3.79
CA TYR A 87 -5.36 -13.89 4.77
C TYR A 87 -4.98 -15.19 5.50
N LYS A 88 -4.39 -16.17 4.82
CA LYS A 88 -3.88 -17.40 5.45
C LYS A 88 -2.77 -17.08 6.47
N ASN A 89 -1.80 -16.24 6.10
CA ASN A 89 -0.71 -15.84 6.99
C ASN A 89 -1.20 -14.98 8.17
N LYS A 90 -2.21 -14.13 7.96
CA LYS A 90 -2.83 -13.38 9.05
C LYS A 90 -3.50 -14.32 10.07
N LYS A 91 -4.19 -15.37 9.60
CA LYS A 91 -4.79 -16.39 10.47
C LYS A 91 -3.72 -17.17 11.25
N LEU A 92 -2.61 -17.53 10.62
CA LEU A 92 -1.49 -18.22 11.28
C LEU A 92 -0.82 -17.34 12.36
N LYS A 93 -0.58 -16.05 12.08
CA LYS A 93 -0.04 -15.10 13.07
C LYS A 93 -0.98 -14.90 14.27
N MET A 94 -2.30 -14.82 14.04
CA MET A 94 -3.29 -14.74 15.12
C MET A 94 -3.38 -16.04 15.95
N THR A 95 -3.19 -17.20 15.32
CA THR A 95 -3.22 -18.50 16.01
C THR A 95 -1.96 -18.70 16.86
N GLN A 96 -0.77 -18.34 16.33
CA GLN A 96 0.46 -18.31 17.12
C GLN A 96 0.42 -17.27 18.25
N TYR A 97 -0.16 -16.09 18.04
CA TYR A 97 -0.39 -15.10 19.10
C TYR A 97 -1.26 -15.66 20.24
N LYS A 98 -2.35 -16.37 19.91
CA LYS A 98 -3.21 -17.04 20.90
C LYS A 98 -2.48 -18.17 21.65
N LEU A 99 -1.66 -18.96 20.96
CA LEU A 99 -0.86 -20.04 21.56
C LEU A 99 0.27 -19.51 22.44
N TYR A 100 0.97 -18.44 22.01
CA TYR A 100 2.01 -17.78 22.80
C TYR A 100 1.43 -17.15 24.07
N HIS A 101 0.31 -16.43 23.99
CA HIS A 101 -0.37 -15.91 25.18
C HIS A 101 -0.88 -17.03 26.10
N ARG A 102 -1.40 -18.14 25.57
CA ARG A 102 -1.84 -19.28 26.39
C ARG A 102 -0.68 -19.92 27.16
N ASN A 103 0.50 -20.05 26.54
CA ASN A 103 1.67 -20.63 27.18
C ASN A 103 2.35 -19.68 28.19
N VAL A 104 2.32 -18.36 27.94
CA VAL A 104 2.86 -17.34 28.87
C VAL A 104 1.95 -17.11 30.09
N VAL A 105 0.64 -17.32 29.97
CA VAL A 105 -0.28 -17.29 31.13
C VAL A 105 -0.07 -18.49 32.07
N PHE A 106 0.58 -19.57 31.59
CA PHE A 106 0.84 -20.79 32.37
C PHE A 106 2.23 -20.81 33.03
N SER A 107 3.11 -19.84 32.78
CA SER A 107 4.32 -19.68 33.61
C SER A 107 3.93 -19.04 34.94
N GLU A 108 3.94 -19.85 35.99
CA GLU A 108 3.64 -19.45 37.37
C GLU A 108 4.37 -18.15 37.77
N PRO A 109 3.72 -17.23 38.49
CA PRO A 109 4.40 -16.10 39.10
C PRO A 109 5.38 -16.63 40.16
N ILE A 110 6.67 -16.31 40.02
CA ILE A 110 7.75 -16.66 40.97
C ILE A 110 7.59 -15.97 42.34
N VAL A 111 6.61 -15.08 42.52
CA VAL A 111 6.38 -14.38 43.78
C VAL A 111 5.15 -14.94 44.50
N LYS A 112 5.39 -15.84 45.46
CA LYS A 112 4.36 -16.29 46.42
C LYS A 112 3.83 -15.08 47.21
N PRO A 113 2.51 -14.83 47.28
CA PRO A 113 1.98 -13.77 48.13
C PRO A 113 2.15 -14.15 49.60
N ARG A 114 2.97 -13.39 50.34
CA ARG A 114 3.08 -13.51 51.80
C ARG A 114 1.77 -13.01 52.41
N ARG A 115 0.98 -13.91 53.01
CA ARG A 115 -0.21 -13.53 53.79
C ARG A 115 0.23 -12.63 54.94
N TYR A 116 -0.02 -11.32 54.84
CA TYR A 116 0.11 -10.44 55.98
C TYR A 116 -1.13 -10.59 56.84
N SER A 117 -0.99 -11.36 57.92
CA SER A 117 -1.96 -11.38 59.02
C SER A 117 -2.06 -9.96 59.57
N SER A 118 -3.26 -9.39 59.55
CA SER A 118 -3.57 -8.12 60.19
C SER A 118 -3.33 -8.23 61.69
N ARG A 119 -2.22 -7.68 62.18
CA ARG A 119 -2.04 -7.35 63.60
C ARG A 119 -1.92 -5.84 63.72
N SER A 120 -3.04 -5.26 64.13
CA SER A 120 -3.16 -3.92 64.69
C SER A 120 -2.13 -3.71 65.79
N SER A 121 -1.28 -2.70 65.64
CA SER A 121 -0.53 -2.12 66.76
C SER A 121 -0.30 -0.63 66.49
N THR A 122 -0.95 0.15 67.32
CA THR A 122 -0.85 1.60 67.50
C THR A 122 0.57 1.99 67.89
N SER A 123 1.17 3.01 67.26
CA SER A 123 2.21 3.82 67.91
C SER A 123 2.36 5.16 67.20
N SER A 124 1.99 6.20 67.93
CA SER A 124 2.16 7.60 67.61
C SER A 124 3.62 8.02 67.88
N TYR A 125 4.30 8.67 66.94
CA TYR A 125 5.27 9.72 67.27
C TYR A 125 5.52 10.64 66.06
N ARG A 126 5.44 11.95 66.34
CA ARG A 126 5.81 13.06 65.44
C ARG A 126 7.33 13.11 65.24
N SER A 127 7.78 13.40 64.02
CA SER A 127 8.87 14.36 63.79
C SER A 127 8.82 14.86 62.34
N VAL A 128 8.93 16.18 62.18
CA VAL A 128 8.84 16.93 60.93
C VAL A 128 10.25 17.12 60.38
N GLY A 129 10.47 16.78 59.10
CA GLY A 129 11.72 17.07 58.39
C GLY A 129 11.78 16.46 56.99
N SER A 130 11.37 17.24 55.97
CA SER A 130 11.70 17.16 54.52
C SER A 130 11.76 15.75 53.89
N GLY A 131 10.79 15.27 53.11
CA GLY A 131 9.95 15.99 52.17
C GLY A 131 9.79 15.21 50.87
N ILE A 132 9.57 13.88 50.96
CA ILE A 132 8.85 13.14 49.92
C ILE A 132 7.73 12.41 50.65
N SER A 133 6.73 13.19 51.03
CA SER A 133 5.41 12.66 51.34
C SER A 133 5.04 11.68 50.24
N ARG A 134 4.51 10.51 50.61
CA ARG A 134 3.94 9.56 49.64
C ARG A 134 2.88 10.31 48.83
N LEU A 135 3.28 10.91 47.72
CA LEU A 135 2.37 11.46 46.74
C LEU A 135 1.76 10.22 46.10
N ASN A 136 0.68 9.73 46.72
CA ASN A 136 -0.22 8.74 46.12
C ASN A 136 -0.95 9.47 44.98
N VAL A 137 -0.20 9.85 43.95
CA VAL A 137 -0.77 10.39 42.72
C VAL A 137 -1.40 9.19 42.02
N PRO A 138 -2.71 9.25 41.71
CA PRO A 138 -3.32 8.20 40.91
C PRO A 138 -2.59 8.13 39.56
N PRO A 139 -2.30 6.94 39.03
CA PRO A 139 -1.80 6.80 37.67
C PRO A 139 -2.71 7.56 36.70
N ASP A 140 -2.11 8.24 35.72
CA ASP A 140 -2.85 8.87 34.64
C ASP A 140 -3.16 7.82 33.57
N ASP A 141 -4.44 7.48 33.41
CA ASP A 141 -4.93 6.50 32.44
C ASP A 141 -4.47 6.81 31.00
N SER A 142 -4.22 8.09 30.67
CA SER A 142 -3.77 8.51 29.33
C SER A 142 -2.32 8.15 29.03
N PHE A 143 -1.49 7.95 30.06
CA PHE A 143 -0.08 7.55 29.96
C PHE A 143 0.16 6.09 30.38
N GLU A 144 -0.86 5.40 30.89
CA GLU A 144 -0.73 4.02 31.32
C GLU A 144 -0.73 3.04 30.13
N PHE A 145 0.32 2.23 30.03
CA PHE A 145 0.42 1.19 29.01
C PHE A 145 0.15 -0.20 29.62
N PRO A 146 -0.77 -1.00 29.04
CA PRO A 146 -1.14 -2.29 29.59
C PRO A 146 0.04 -3.27 29.52
N ARG A 147 0.53 -3.71 30.68
CA ARG A 147 1.74 -4.56 30.82
C ARG A 147 1.67 -5.87 30.05
N ASN A 148 0.47 -6.43 29.85
CA ASN A 148 0.26 -7.65 29.08
C ASN A 148 0.58 -7.49 27.58
N ARG A 149 0.75 -6.26 27.10
CA ARG A 149 1.17 -5.95 25.71
C ARG A 149 2.63 -5.53 25.62
N LEU A 150 3.40 -5.65 26.69
CA LEU A 150 4.82 -5.29 26.78
C LEU A 150 5.66 -6.54 27.06
N THR A 151 6.68 -6.78 26.25
CA THR A 151 7.63 -7.89 26.43
C THR A 151 9.04 -7.33 26.53
N ILE A 152 9.64 -7.44 27.71
CA ILE A 152 11.03 -7.01 27.97
C ILE A 152 12.00 -7.99 27.29
N GLN A 153 13.05 -7.46 26.67
CA GLN A 153 14.14 -8.18 26.03
C GLN A 153 15.48 -7.87 26.73
N GLU A 154 16.56 -7.73 25.97
CA GLU A 154 17.92 -7.47 26.44
C GLU A 154 18.08 -6.11 27.13
N THR A 155 18.97 -6.04 28.12
CA THR A 155 19.43 -4.77 28.71
C THR A 155 20.29 -4.04 27.69
N ILE A 156 19.93 -2.79 27.40
CA ILE A 156 20.66 -1.92 26.46
C ILE A 156 21.42 -0.79 27.16
N GLY A 157 21.22 -0.61 28.47
CA GLY A 157 22.02 0.32 29.26
C GLY A 157 21.76 0.17 30.76
N GLU A 158 22.77 0.41 31.57
CA GLU A 158 22.69 0.37 33.03
C GLU A 158 23.43 1.59 33.60
N GLY A 159 22.75 2.36 34.44
CA GLY A 159 23.31 3.52 35.13
C GLY A 159 23.34 3.32 36.63
N ALA A 160 23.71 4.34 37.41
CA ALA A 160 23.68 4.26 38.87
C ALA A 160 22.27 3.97 39.42
N PHE A 161 21.24 4.60 38.85
CA PHE A 161 19.88 4.62 39.41
C PHE A 161 18.88 3.70 38.72
N GLY A 162 19.29 2.92 37.73
CA GLY A 162 18.35 2.08 36.99
C GLY A 162 18.95 1.39 35.78
N VAL A 163 18.10 0.59 35.16
CA VAL A 163 18.40 -0.23 33.99
C VAL A 163 17.45 0.15 32.86
N VAL A 164 17.94 0.12 31.63
CA VAL A 164 17.17 0.32 30.41
C VAL A 164 17.20 -0.98 29.62
N ASN A 165 16.02 -1.54 29.40
CA ASN A 165 15.83 -2.73 28.58
C ASN A 165 15.17 -2.37 27.25
N LYS A 166 15.59 -3.03 26.18
CA LYS A 166 14.82 -3.07 24.95
C LYS A 166 13.57 -3.88 25.19
N ALA A 167 12.44 -3.46 24.64
CA ALA A 167 11.18 -4.17 24.76
C ALA A 167 10.40 -4.10 23.44
N VAL A 168 9.53 -5.09 23.24
CA VAL A 168 8.56 -5.09 22.14
C VAL A 168 7.19 -4.84 22.74
N VAL A 169 6.48 -3.89 22.16
CA VAL A 169 5.14 -3.47 22.59
C VAL A 169 4.15 -3.58 21.44
N TYR A 170 2.94 -4.01 21.75
CA TYR A 170 1.86 -4.17 20.78
C TYR A 170 0.79 -3.09 20.96
N GLY A 171 0.46 -2.40 19.87
CA GLY A 171 -0.63 -1.42 19.89
C GLY A 171 -0.26 -0.08 20.52
N ILE A 172 1.02 0.32 20.48
CA ILE A 172 1.41 1.71 20.68
C ILE A 172 1.03 2.51 19.42
N GLY A 173 0.05 3.41 19.56
CA GLY A 173 -0.48 4.27 18.49
C GLY A 173 -1.82 3.81 17.91
N LYS A 174 -2.22 4.38 16.76
CA LYS A 174 -3.55 4.17 16.15
C LYS A 174 -3.83 2.73 15.69
N VAL A 175 -2.80 1.89 15.55
CA VAL A 175 -2.92 0.52 15.03
C VAL A 175 -2.63 -0.50 16.12
N GLN A 176 -3.69 -1.08 16.70
CA GLN A 176 -3.60 -1.99 17.85
C GLN A 176 -2.77 -3.26 17.59
N THR A 177 -2.61 -3.67 16.34
CA THR A 177 -1.92 -4.92 15.97
C THR A 177 -0.45 -4.74 15.60
N LYS A 178 0.07 -3.50 15.59
CA LYS A 178 1.46 -3.24 15.20
C LYS A 178 2.40 -3.50 16.38
N ALA A 179 3.47 -4.25 16.13
CA ALA A 179 4.59 -4.39 17.05
C ALA A 179 5.57 -3.23 16.84
N SER A 180 5.99 -2.62 17.94
CA SER A 180 7.00 -1.55 17.96
C SER A 180 8.10 -1.90 18.96
N VAL A 181 9.33 -1.49 18.67
CA VAL A 181 10.47 -1.64 19.58
C VAL A 181 10.61 -0.35 20.39
N VAL A 182 10.75 -0.48 21.71
CA VAL A 182 10.86 0.64 22.65
C VAL A 182 11.94 0.37 23.70
N ALA A 183 12.34 1.42 24.42
CA ALA A 183 13.19 1.32 25.60
C ALA A 183 12.33 1.45 26.87
N VAL A 184 12.55 0.56 27.85
CA VAL A 184 11.85 0.55 29.14
C VAL A 184 12.87 0.79 30.22
N LYS A 185 12.68 1.85 31.02
CA LYS A 185 13.53 2.18 32.16
C LYS A 185 12.93 1.62 33.44
N THR A 186 13.69 0.82 34.17
CA THR A 186 13.29 0.24 35.46
C THR A 186 14.32 0.55 36.53
N LEU A 187 13.92 0.40 37.79
CA LEU A 187 14.85 0.42 38.91
C LEU A 187 15.65 -0.89 38.95
N LYS A 188 16.83 -0.85 39.56
CA LYS A 188 17.63 -2.05 39.83
C LYS A 188 16.99 -2.93 40.91
N GLU A 189 17.32 -4.22 40.89
CA GLU A 189 17.01 -5.11 42.01
C GLU A 189 17.75 -4.62 43.26
N GLY A 190 17.01 -4.35 44.34
CA GLY A 190 17.59 -3.82 45.58
C GLY A 190 17.71 -2.30 45.66
N ALA A 191 17.15 -1.54 44.70
CA ALA A 191 17.09 -0.08 44.78
C ALA A 191 16.45 0.37 46.11
N SER A 192 17.27 0.89 47.02
CA SER A 192 16.82 1.50 48.27
C SER A 192 16.59 3.00 48.05
N ARG A 193 15.82 3.63 48.94
CA ARG A 193 15.64 5.09 48.91
C ARG A 193 16.89 5.84 49.41
N GLU A 194 17.87 5.12 49.96
CA GLU A 194 19.03 5.69 50.65
C GLU A 194 20.26 5.89 49.75
N GLU A 195 20.23 5.51 48.47
CA GLU A 195 21.28 5.89 47.51
C GLU A 195 21.10 7.36 47.09
N LYS A 196 21.40 8.26 48.01
CA LYS A 196 21.65 9.68 47.74
C LYS A 196 23.12 9.88 47.43
N CYS A 197 23.43 10.61 46.35
CA CYS A 197 24.70 11.31 46.24
C CYS A 197 24.79 12.40 47.33
#